data_AF-A0A081QJE7-F1
#
_entry.id   AF-A0A081QJE7-F1
#
_cell.length_a   1.000
_cell.length_b   1.000
_cell.length_c   1.000
_cell.angle_alpha   90.00
_cell.angle_beta   90.00
_cell.angle_gamma   90.00
#
_symmetry.space_group_name_H-M   'P 1'
#
loop_
_entity.id
_entity.type
_entity.pdbx_description
1 polymer ?
#
loop_
_entity_poly.entity_id
_entity_poly.type
_entity_poly.pdbx_seq_one_letter_code
_entity_poly.pdbx_strand_id
1 'polypeptide(L)' 'MRILVLEDDRVQQGRIEQTLLDIGRSRNLRLEIDIAKNYGDVEKYSQYFDHYQLYLLDLEIDGECDWIV' A
#
# COMPACT_ATOMS: atom_id res chain seq x y z
N MET A 1 6.10 11.61 -4.92
CA MET A 1 6.46 10.18 -4.82
C MET A 1 5.17 9.44 -4.56
N ARG A 2 4.89 8.41 -5.36
CA ARG A 2 3.69 7.60 -5.24
C ARG A 2 4.04 6.26 -4.62
N ILE A 3 3.26 5.85 -3.63
CA ILE A 3 3.49 4.67 -2.81
C ILE A 3 2.24 3.79 -2.92
N LEU A 4 2.44 2.51 -3.21
CA LEU A 4 1.39 1.50 -3.12
C LEU A 4 1.56 0.72 -1.81
N VAL A 5 0.50 0.65 -1.02
CA VAL A 5 0.42 -0.16 0.20
C VAL A 5 -0.55 -1.30 -0.04
N LEU A 6 -0.13 -2.53 0.20
CA LEU A 6 -1.02 -3.70 0.32
C LEU A 6 -1.05 -4.09 1.79
N GLU A 7 -2.22 -4.00 2.41
CA GLU A 7 -2.45 -4.31 3.82
C GLU A 7 -3.94 -4.57 3.97
N ASP A 8 -4.34 -5.67 4.58
CA ASP A 8 -5.73 -6.07 4.77
C ASP A 8 -6.31 -5.61 6.12
N ASP A 9 -5.46 -5.48 7.16
CA ASP A 9 -5.88 -4.96 8.45
C ASP A 9 -6.08 -3.43 8.43
N ARG A 10 -7.29 -3.00 8.77
CA ARG A 10 -7.65 -1.57 8.74
C ARG A 10 -6.89 -0.72 9.75
N VAL A 11 -6.50 -1.29 10.89
CA VAL A 11 -5.75 -0.56 11.91
C VAL A 11 -4.33 -0.32 11.42
N GLN A 12 -3.70 -1.33 10.82
CA GLN A 12 -2.39 -1.21 10.20
C GLN A 12 -2.41 -0.23 9.02
N GLN A 13 -3.41 -0.30 8.12
CA GLN A 13 -3.60 0.67 7.03
C GLN A 13 -3.57 2.12 7.55
N GLY A 14 -4.40 2.41 8.55
CA GLY A 14 -4.48 3.76 9.12
C GLY A 14 -3.18 4.21 9.78
N ARG A 15 -2.45 3.29 10.43
CA ARG A 15 -1.13 3.59 11.04
C ARG A 15 -0.07 3.88 9.98
N ILE A 16 -0.04 3.11 8.89
CA ILE A 16 0.88 3.31 7.77
C ILE A 16 0.60 4.65 7.09
N GLU A 17 -0.66 4.91 6.76
CA GLU A 17 -1.09 6.15 6.10
C GLU A 17 -0.70 7.38 6.93
N GLN A 18 -1.06 7.38 8.23
CA GLN A 18 -0.75 8.49 9.12
C GLN A 18 0.77 8.72 9.25
N THR A 19 1.55 7.63 9.39
CA THR A 19 3.01 7.71 9.49
C THR A 19 3.62 8.31 8.23
N LEU A 20 3.17 7.87 7.05
CA LEU A 20 3.64 8.41 5.77
C LEU A 20 3.25 9.88 5.61
N LEU A 21 2.04 10.28 5.98
CA LEU A 21 1.62 11.69 5.94
C LEU A 21 2.47 12.57 6.86
N ASP A 22 2.80 12.09 8.06
CA ASP A 22 3.65 12.82 9.01
C ASP A 22 5.09 12.95 8.53
N ILE A 23 5.63 11.90 7.89
CA ILE A 23 6.93 11.96 7.19
C ILE A 23 6.88 12.96 6.04
N GLY A 24 5.81 12.91 5.22
CA GLY A 24 5.59 13.84 4.12
C GLY A 24 5.63 15.30 4.58
N ARG A 25 4.91 15.61 5.67
CA ARG A 25 4.90 16.95 6.27
C ARG A 25 6.25 17.35 6.83
N SER A 26 6.88 16.49 7.65
CA SER A 26 8.14 16.82 8.34
C SER A 26 9.33 16.97 7.41
N ARG A 27 9.33 16.28 6.26
CA ARG A 27 10.40 16.32 5.25
C ARG A 27 10.07 17.20 4.05
N ASN A 28 8.91 17.86 4.05
CA ASN A 28 8.39 18.62 2.91
C ASN A 28 8.38 17.79 1.61
N LEU A 29 7.95 16.53 1.71
CA LEU A 29 7.81 15.60 0.60
C LEU A 29 6.34 15.51 0.19
N ARG A 30 6.08 15.62 -1.10
CA ARG A 30 4.76 15.30 -1.66
C ARG A 30 4.66 13.79 -1.85
N LEU A 31 3.90 13.15 -0.96
CA LEU A 31 3.58 11.72 -1.02
C LEU A 31 2.14 11.54 -1.50
N GLU A 32 1.94 10.62 -2.43
CA GLU A 32 0.63 10.14 -2.87
C GLU A 32 0.56 8.66 -2.51
N ILE A 33 -0.45 8.26 -1.73
CA ILE A 33 -0.53 6.93 -1.14
C ILE A 33 -1.81 6.27 -1.67
N ASP A 34 -1.65 5.13 -2.33
CA ASP A 34 -2.76 4.24 -2.66
C ASP A 34 -2.70 3.03 -1.73
N ILE A 35 -3.85 2.63 -1.20
CA ILE A 35 -3.96 1.49 -0.28
C ILE A 35 -4.88 0.44 -0.91
N ALA A 36 -4.34 -0.73 -1.15
CA ALA A 36 -5.04 -1.93 -1.59
C ALA A 36 -5.27 -2.85 -0.37
N LYS A 37 -6.44 -3.49 -0.30
CA LYS A 37 -6.79 -4.39 0.81
C LYS A 37 -6.53 -5.87 0.52
N ASN A 38 -6.30 -6.18 -0.75
CA ASN A 38 -6.17 -7.53 -1.27
C ASN A 38 -5.53 -7.49 -2.66
N TYR A 39 -5.15 -8.65 -3.20
CA TYR A 39 -4.51 -8.76 -4.51
C TYR A 39 -5.42 -8.27 -5.64
N GLY A 40 -6.73 -8.47 -5.55
CA GLY A 40 -7.69 -7.96 -6.53
C GLY A 40 -7.73 -6.42 -6.61
N ASP A 41 -7.52 -5.73 -5.48
CA ASP A 41 -7.37 -4.28 -5.45
C ASP A 41 -6.03 -3.84 -6.07
N VAL A 42 -4.96 -4.61 -5.85
CA VAL A 42 -3.64 -4.37 -6.47
C VAL A 42 -3.73 -4.42 -8.01
N GLU A 43 -4.50 -5.35 -8.56
CA GLU A 43 -4.68 -5.47 -10.01
C GLU A 43 -5.28 -4.22 -10.66
N LYS A 44 -6.11 -3.44 -9.94
CA LYS A 44 -6.66 -2.17 -10.44
C LYS A 44 -5.57 -1.12 -10.69
N TYR A 45 -4.44 -1.26 -10.00
CA TYR A 45 -3.28 -0.38 -10.11
C TYR A 45 -2.21 -0.91 -11.08
N SER A 46 -2.39 -2.10 -11.66
CA SER A 46 -1.41 -2.77 -12.55
C SER A 46 -0.94 -1.89 -13.70
N GLN A 47 -1.86 -1.17 -14.34
CA GLN A 47 -1.58 -0.23 -15.43
C GLN A 47 -0.74 1.00 -15.02
N TYR A 48 -0.50 1.20 -13.72
CA TYR A 48 0.24 2.31 -13.16
C TYR A 48 1.48 1.86 -12.37
N PHE A 49 1.89 0.60 -12.47
CA PHE A 49 3.05 0.09 -11.71
C PHE A 49 4.33 0.88 -11.97
N ASP A 50 4.58 1.31 -13.21
CA ASP A 50 5.73 2.15 -13.55
C ASP A 50 5.68 3.56 -12.91
N HIS A 51 4.55 3.95 -12.32
CA HIS A 51 4.38 5.26 -11.66
C HIS A 51 4.68 5.22 -10.15
N TYR A 52 4.72 4.04 -9.54
CA TYR A 52 5.04 3.90 -8.12
C TYR A 52 6.55 3.84 -7.92
N GLN A 53 7.05 4.54 -6.90
CA GLN A 53 8.47 4.51 -6.53
C GLN A 53 8.74 3.66 -5.29
N LEU A 54 7.71 3.26 -4.55
CA LEU A 54 7.82 2.44 -3.36
C LEU A 54 6.58 1.56 -3.21
N TYR A 55 6.82 0.32 -2.79
CA TYR A 55 5.80 -0.66 -2.47
C TYR A 55 5.98 -1.10 -1.01
N LEU A 56 4.91 -1.06 -0.24
CA LEU A 56 4.83 -1.62 1.11
C LEU A 56 3.80 -2.75 1.04
N LEU A 57 4.24 -3.99 1.21
CA LEU A 57 3.40 -5.16 0.96
C LEU A 57 3.36 -6.02 2.21
N ASP A 58 2.16 -6.24 2.74
CA ASP A 58 1.93 -7.36 3.63
C ASP A 58 2.04 -8.67 2.84
N LEU A 59 2.71 -9.66 3.43
CA LEU A 59 2.91 -10.98 2.87
C LEU A 59 1.74 -11.92 3.20
N GLU A 60 1.01 -11.63 4.28
CA GLU A 60 -0.14 -12.40 4.73
C GLU A 60 -1.39 -11.53 4.54
N ILE A 61 -2.25 -11.92 3.59
CA ILE A 61 -3.53 -11.25 3.34
C ILE A 61 -4.63 -12.23 3.76
N ASP A 62 -5.34 -11.90 4.84
CA ASP A 62 -6.39 -12.75 5.38
C ASP A 62 -7.47 -12.99 4.31
N GLY A 63 -7.76 -14.27 4.08
CA GLY A 63 -8.78 -14.71 3.12
C GLY A 63 -8.31 -14.87 1.67
N GLU A 64 -7.03 -14.64 1.36
CA GLU A 64 -6.47 -14.88 0.01
C GLU A 64 -5.36 -15.96 -0.02
N CYS A 65 -5.00 -16.51 1.14
CA CYS A 65 -4.11 -17.67 1.24
C CYS A 65 -4.89 -18.98 1.29
N ASP A 66 -5.08 -19.61 0.13
CA ASP A 66 -5.37 -21.06 0.10
C ASP A 66 -4.54 -21.84 -0.92
N TRP A 67 -3.77 -21.24 -1.84
CA TRP A 67 -2.90 -22.01 -2.75
C TRP A 67 -1.70 -21.19 -3.24
N ILE A 68 -0.57 -21.25 -2.52
CA ILE A 68 0.76 -21.18 -3.15
C ILE A 68 1.34 -22.59 -3.04
N VAL A 69 1.22 -23.36 -4.12
CA VAL A 69 1.94 -24.63 -4.36
C VAL A 69 2.73 -24.49 -5.65
#